data_AF-A0A9E5KTW8-F1
#
_entry.id   AF-A0A9E5KTW8-F1
#
_cell.length_a   1.000
_cell.length_b   1.000
_cell.length_c   1.000
_cell.angle_alpha   90.00
_cell.angle_beta   90.00
_cell.angle_gamma   90.00
#
_symmetry.space_group_name_H-M   'P 1'
#
loop_
_entity.id
_entity.type
_entity.pdbx_description
1 polymer ?
#
loop_
_entity_poly.entity_id
_entity_poly.type
_entity_poly.pdbx_seq_one_letter_code
_entity_poly.pdbx_strand_id
1 'polypeptide(L)' 'MRSDSMKALVVYDSAFGNTEKIAKIIGESLDSPVKRAVDVKAEDLQALDVLIVGSPTQA' A
#
# COMPACT_ATOMS: atom_id res chain seq x y z
N MET A 1 8.43 -8.49 25.44
CA MET A 1 7.21 -8.91 24.74
C MET A 1 6.97 -7.87 23.67
N ARG A 2 7.12 -8.22 22.39
CA ARG A 2 6.90 -7.27 21.30
C ARG A 2 5.42 -6.93 21.25
N SER A 3 5.08 -5.71 21.66
CA SER A 3 3.81 -5.07 21.31
C SER A 3 4.01 -4.43 19.93
N ASP A 4 4.41 -5.22 18.94
CA ASP A 4 4.72 -4.69 17.62
C ASP A 4 3.41 -4.77 16.82
N SER A 5 2.80 -3.61 16.63
CA SER A 5 1.70 -3.44 15.67
C SER A 5 2.20 -3.82 14.29
N MET A 6 1.45 -4.67 13.58
CA MET A 6 1.76 -5.13 12.22
C MET A 6 2.15 -3.95 11.32
N LYS A 7 3.34 -3.97 10.74
CA LYS A 7 3.84 -2.93 9.84
C LYS A 7 3.47 -3.27 8.41
N ALA A 8 2.40 -2.68 7.90
CA ALA A 8 1.95 -2.87 6.53
C ALA A 8 2.16 -1.63 5.65
N LEU A 9 2.28 -1.84 4.34
CA LEU A 9 2.28 -0.78 3.32
C LEU A 9 1.36 -1.19 2.17
N VAL A 10 0.51 -0.25 1.74
CA VAL A 10 -0.30 -0.41 0.53
C VAL A 10 0.33 0.40 -0.60
N VAL A 11 0.71 -0.27 -1.68
CA VAL A 11 1.22 0.35 -2.90
C VAL A 11 0.19 0.20 -4.00
N TYR A 12 -0.07 1.27 -4.74
CA TYR A 12 -0.97 1.21 -5.88
C TYR A 12 -0.41 1.93 -7.10
N ASP A 13 -0.85 1.51 -8.28
CA ASP A 13 -0.91 2.39 -9.44
C ASP A 13 -2.36 2.53 -9.91
N SER A 14 -2.66 3.57 -10.66
CA SER A 14 -4.02 3.88 -11.07
C SER A 14 -4.03 4.76 -12.32
N ALA A 15 -4.74 4.33 -13.35
CA ALA A 15 -4.97 5.12 -14.57
C ALA A 15 -6.23 6.00 -14.44
N PHE A 16 -7.30 5.45 -13.87
CA PHE A 16 -8.62 6.10 -13.81
C PHE A 16 -9.10 6.41 -12.38
N GLY A 17 -8.27 6.20 -11.36
CA GLY A 17 -8.61 6.45 -9.96
C GLY A 17 -9.31 5.28 -9.25
N ASN A 18 -9.71 4.21 -9.94
CA ASN A 18 -10.41 3.09 -9.31
C ASN A 18 -9.52 2.31 -8.31
N THR A 19 -8.31 1.94 -8.74
CA THR A 19 -7.36 1.23 -7.87
C THR A 19 -6.92 2.09 -6.70
N GLU A 20 -6.80 3.40 -6.89
CA GLU A 20 -6.50 4.36 -5.82
C GLU A 20 -7.58 4.36 -4.73
N LYS A 21 -8.87 4.40 -5.12
CA LYS A 21 -9.99 4.37 -4.15
C LYS A 21 -9.94 3.11 -3.30
N ILE A 22 -9.70 1.95 -3.93
CA ILE A 22 -9.58 0.67 -3.23
C ILE A 22 -8.36 0.68 -2.29
N ALA A 23 -7.21 1.15 -2.77
CA ALA A 23 -5.99 1.22 -1.97
C ALA A 23 -6.13 2.11 -0.73
N LYS A 24 -6.82 3.26 -0.85
CA LYS A 24 -7.14 4.16 0.28
C LYS A 24 -8.01 3.46 1.32
N ILE A 25 -9.08 2.78 0.92
CA ILE A 25 -9.96 2.02 1.82
C ILE A 25 -9.19 0.92 2.56
N ILE A 26 -8.30 0.20 1.86
CA ILE A 26 -7.46 -0.84 2.47
C ILE A 26 -6.51 -0.21 3.51
N GLY A 27 -5.83 0.87 3.15
CA GLY A 27 -4.92 1.57 4.06
C GLY A 27 -5.62 2.12 5.30
N GLU A 28 -6.79 2.73 5.14
CA GLU A 28 -7.63 3.21 6.25
C GLU A 28 -8.06 2.06 7.16
N SER A 29 -8.46 0.91 6.59
CA SER A 29 -8.89 -0.26 7.36
C SER A 29 -7.75 -0.92 8.16
N LEU A 30 -6.51 -0.75 7.70
CA LEU A 30 -5.31 -1.32 8.30
C LEU A 30 -4.51 -0.29 9.11
N ASP A 31 -4.98 0.95 9.24
CA ASP A 31 -4.23 2.10 9.78
C ASP A 31 -2.79 2.15 9.22
N SER A 32 -2.67 2.00 7.91
CA SER A 32 -1.40 1.77 7.22
C SER A 32 -1.19 2.76 6.07
N PRO A 33 0.08 3.15 5.79
CA PRO A 33 0.40 4.08 4.72
C PRO A 33 -0.02 3.53 3.36
N VAL A 34 -0.48 4.44 2.50
CA VAL A 34 -0.82 4.18 1.10
C VAL A 34 0.07 5.04 0.22
N LYS A 35 0.79 4.43 -0.72
CA LYS A 35 1.66 5.14 -1.67
C LYS A 35 1.35 4.76 -3.11
N ARG A 36 1.48 5.74 -4.02
CA ARG A 36 1.52 5.43 -5.44
C ARG A 36 2.87 4.81 -5.78
N ALA A 37 2.91 3.86 -6.71
CA ALA A 37 4.12 3.11 -7.04
C ALA A 37 5.31 4.01 -7.42
N VAL A 38 5.06 5.13 -8.10
CA VAL A 38 6.07 6.13 -8.49
C VAL A 38 6.70 6.87 -7.29
N ASP A 39 6.04 6.86 -6.13
CA ASP A 39 6.46 7.56 -4.92
C ASP A 39 7.09 6.61 -3.88
N VAL A 40 7.14 5.31 -4.18
CA VAL A 40 7.74 4.30 -3.30
C VAL A 40 9.26 4.36 -3.42
N LYS A 41 9.93 4.39 -2.27
CA LYS A 41 11.39 4.32 -2.16
C LYS A 41 11.82 2.98 -1.56
N ALA A 42 13.08 2.62 -1.74
CA ALA A 42 13.62 1.37 -1.21
C ALA A 42 13.50 1.28 0.32
N GLU A 43 13.58 2.41 1.02
CA GLU A 43 13.46 2.47 2.48
C GLU A 43 12.03 2.15 2.96
N ASP A 44 11.01 2.42 2.14
CA ASP A 44 9.61 2.14 2.47
C ASP A 44 9.33 0.63 2.53
N LEU A 45 10.12 -0.16 1.80
CA LEU A 45 9.98 -1.60 1.69
C LEU A 45 10.71 -2.37 2.80
N GLN A 46 11.45 -1.68 3.67
CA GLN A 46 12.23 -2.32 4.73
C GLN A 46 11.38 -2.66 5.95
N ALA A 47 11.61 -3.87 6.48
CA ALA A 47 11.01 -4.38 7.71
C ALA A 47 9.47 -4.32 7.74
N LEU A 48 8.82 -4.47 6.57
CA LEU A 48 7.37 -4.67 6.47
C LEU A 48 7.03 -6.12 6.82
N ASP A 49 5.94 -6.30 7.56
CA ASP A 49 5.33 -7.62 7.75
C ASP A 49 4.44 -7.99 6.56
N VAL A 50 3.79 -6.98 5.95
CA VAL A 50 2.86 -7.13 4.84
C VAL A 50 3.06 -6.03 3.81
N LEU A 51 3.13 -6.40 2.54
CA LEU A 51 3.08 -5.49 1.40
C LEU A 51 1.86 -5.84 0.55
N ILE A 52 0.95 -4.89 0.38
CA ILE A 52 -0.24 -5.02 -0.48
C ILE A 52 0.00 -4.21 -1.74
N VAL A 53 -0.17 -4.82 -2.91
CA VAL A 53 0.08 -4.17 -4.21
C VAL A 53 -1.15 -4.28 -5.10
N GLY A 54 -1.59 -3.16 -5.66
CA GLY A 54 -2.69 -3.10 -6.62
C GLY A 54 -2.33 -2.33 -7.88
N SER A 55 -2.68 -2.85 -9.05
CA SER A 55 -2.51 -2.15 -10.33
C SER A 55 -3.81 -2.22 -11.15
N PRO A 56 -4.07 -1.26 -12.06
CA PRO A 56 -5.12 -1.45 -13.04
C PRO A 56 -4.75 -2.60 -13.97
N THR A 57 -5.74 -3.35 -14.45
CA THR A 57 -5.58 -4.26 -15.58
C THR A 57 -5.89 -3.48 -16.87
N GLN A 58 -4.99 -3.56 -17.85
CA GLN A 58 -5.21 -3.03 -19.20
C GLN A 58 -5.18 -4.22 -20.15
N ALA A 59 -6.04 -4.20 -21.17
CA ALA A 59 -6.03 -5.15 -22.29
C ALA A 59 -5.46 -4.46 -23.53
#